data_AF-J2W618-F1
#
_entry.id   AF-J2W618-F1
#
_cell.length_a   1.000
_cell.length_b   1.000
_cell.length_c   1.000
_cell.angle_alpha   90.00
_cell.angle_beta   90.00
_cell.angle_gamma   90.00
#
_symmetry.space_group_name_H-M   'P 1'
#
loop_
_entity.id
_entity.type
_entity.pdbx_description
1 polymer ?
#
loop_
_entity_poly.entity_id
_entity_poly.type
_entity_poly.pdbx_seq_one_letter_code
_entity_poly.pdbx_strand_id
1 'polypeptide(L)'
;MAKAARNRLPVLAGIMLDKQGAPMTAAFTFPGQGSQAVGMGKTLADAFPAARAVFDEVDAALGEKLTAIIWDGPAETLQLTENAQPALMAVSVATLRVLEAEAGFSVGRDAAFVAGHSLGEYSALAGAGSL
;
A
#
# COMPACT_ATOMS: atom_id res chain seq x y z
N MET A 1 -8.85 32.93 -3.42
CA MET A 1 -8.71 31.46 -3.61
C MET A 1 -7.74 30.85 -2.58
N ALA A 2 -8.07 30.86 -1.28
CA ALA A 2 -7.13 30.38 -0.24
C ALA A 2 -7.84 29.68 0.92
N LYS A 3 -8.68 28.68 0.64
CA LYS A 3 -9.42 27.94 1.70
C LYS A 3 -9.40 26.41 1.58
N ALA A 4 -8.74 25.83 0.58
CA ALA A 4 -8.76 24.37 0.37
C ALA A 4 -7.65 23.59 1.12
N ALA A 5 -6.63 24.25 1.68
CA ALA A 5 -5.49 23.56 2.28
C ALA A 5 -5.67 23.08 3.74
N ARG A 6 -6.85 23.32 4.35
CA ARG A 6 -7.05 23.21 5.80
C ARG A 6 -7.65 21.88 6.30
N ASN A 7 -7.87 20.90 5.42
CA ASN A 7 -8.47 19.61 5.79
C ASN A 7 -7.54 18.40 5.60
N ARG A 8 -6.23 18.61 5.43
CA ARG A 8 -5.27 17.49 5.49
C ARG A 8 -5.27 16.94 6.91
N LEU A 9 -5.64 15.67 7.05
CA LEU A 9 -5.66 14.97 8.34
C LEU A 9 -4.38 15.27 9.13
N PRO A 10 -4.48 15.71 10.39
CA PRO A 10 -3.31 16.10 11.22
C PRO A 10 -2.32 14.96 11.47
N VAL A 11 -2.68 13.72 11.12
CA VAL A 11 -1.87 12.52 11.31
C VAL A 11 -0.58 12.55 10.49
N LEU A 12 -0.63 12.92 9.20
CA LEU A 12 0.59 12.97 8.37
C LEU A 12 1.55 14.09 8.79
N ALA A 13 1.02 15.25 9.18
CA ALA A 13 1.82 16.34 9.72
C ALA A 13 2.56 15.93 11.01
N GLY A 14 1.93 15.12 11.86
CA GLY A 14 2.57 14.56 13.05
C GLY A 14 3.64 13.49 12.77
N ILE A 15 3.62 12.86 11.59
CA ILE A 15 4.63 11.87 11.16
C ILE A 15 5.81 12.56 10.45
N MET A 16 5.58 13.69 9.79
CA MET A 16 6.59 14.38 8.97
C MET A 16 7.31 15.51 9.71
N LEU A 17 6.95 15.79 10.96
CA LEU A 17 7.60 16.78 11.81
C LEU A 17 8.20 16.12 13.05
N ASP A 18 9.39 16.54 13.45
CA ASP A 18 10.00 16.08 14.69
C ASP A 18 9.36 16.76 15.91
N LYS A 19 9.83 16.42 17.11
CA LYS A 19 9.33 17.00 18.36
C LYS A 19 9.51 18.53 18.46
N GLN A 20 10.31 19.12 17.57
CA GLN A 20 10.63 20.54 17.49
C GLN A 20 9.95 21.22 16.29
N GLY A 21 9.18 20.49 15.47
CA GLY A 21 8.50 21.02 14.30
C GLY A 21 9.38 21.15 13.06
N ALA A 22 10.57 20.53 13.05
CA ALA A 22 11.42 20.47 11.86
C ALA A 22 10.99 19.33 10.92
N PRO A 23 11.14 19.51 9.60
CA PRO A 23 10.81 18.45 8.64
C PRO A 23 11.70 17.22 8.87
N MET A 24 11.08 16.06 9.05
CA MET A 24 11.79 14.80 9.19
C MET A 24 12.04 14.15 7.84
N THR A 25 13.27 13.67 7.64
CA THR A 25 13.59 12.78 6.53
C THR A 25 12.95 11.42 6.79
N ALA A 26 11.96 11.06 5.97
CA ALA A 26 11.28 9.77 6.04
C ALA A 26 11.70 8.84 4.90
N ALA A 27 11.77 7.53 5.21
CA ALA A 27 11.88 6.47 4.22
C ALA A 27 10.57 5.68 4.21
N PHE A 28 10.04 5.38 3.02
CA PHE A 28 8.86 4.55 2.84
C PHE A 28 9.27 3.14 2.42
N THR A 29 8.91 2.13 3.21
CA THR A 29 9.37 0.76 2.99
C THR A 29 8.22 -0.19 2.72
N PHE A 30 8.44 -1.12 1.80
CA PHE A 30 7.48 -2.15 1.41
C PHE A 30 7.94 -3.53 1.88
N PRO A 31 7.06 -4.32 2.54
CA PRO A 31 7.42 -5.63 3.05
C PRO A 31 7.55 -6.66 1.90
N GLY A 32 8.35 -7.69 2.16
CA GLY A 32 8.50 -8.84 1.26
C GLY A 32 7.73 -10.08 1.72
N GLN A 33 7.97 -11.18 1.02
CA GLN A 33 7.42 -12.50 1.36
C GLN A 33 7.77 -12.91 2.79
N GLY A 34 6.82 -13.56 3.46
CA GLY A 34 6.86 -13.92 4.88
C GLY A 34 5.93 -13.06 5.75
N SER A 35 5.42 -11.94 5.22
CA SER A 35 4.50 -11.04 5.92
C SER A 35 3.02 -11.24 5.55
N GLN A 36 2.73 -12.10 4.57
CA GLN A 36 1.36 -12.37 4.14
C GLN A 36 0.56 -13.10 5.22
N ALA A 37 -0.72 -12.74 5.35
CA ALA A 37 -1.66 -13.38 6.26
C ALA A 37 -3.05 -13.43 5.62
N VAL A 38 -3.78 -14.52 5.86
CA VAL A 38 -5.17 -14.64 5.40
C VAL A 38 -6.01 -13.51 5.99
N GLY A 39 -6.86 -12.90 5.18
CA GLY A 39 -7.68 -11.74 5.52
C GLY A 39 -6.98 -10.39 5.33
N MET A 40 -5.70 -10.35 4.97
CA MET A 40 -4.99 -9.08 4.75
C MET A 40 -5.66 -8.24 3.66
N GLY A 41 -5.70 -6.92 3.86
CA GLY A 41 -6.30 -5.99 2.91
C GLY A 41 -7.83 -6.04 2.79
N LYS A 42 -8.53 -7.05 3.36
CA LYS A 42 -9.99 -7.17 3.27
C LYS A 42 -10.71 -5.97 3.89
N THR A 43 -10.40 -5.64 5.15
CA THR A 43 -10.99 -4.48 5.83
C THR A 43 -10.69 -3.18 5.10
N LEU A 44 -9.52 -3.08 4.47
CA LEU A 44 -9.14 -1.92 3.67
C LEU A 44 -10.00 -1.81 2.41
N ALA A 45 -10.21 -2.91 1.69
CA ALA A 45 -11.06 -2.98 0.49
C ALA A 45 -12.54 -2.74 0.82
N ASP A 46 -13.02 -3.23 1.96
CA ASP A 46 -14.40 -3.03 2.42
C ASP A 46 -14.66 -1.55 2.80
N ALA A 47 -13.64 -0.85 3.31
CA ALA A 47 -13.76 0.53 3.78
C ALA A 47 -13.48 1.59 2.69
N PHE A 48 -12.56 1.32 1.75
CA PHE A 48 -12.06 2.32 0.81
C PHE A 48 -12.21 1.87 -0.66
N PRO A 49 -12.98 2.62 -1.48
CA PRO A 49 -13.13 2.31 -2.91
C PRO A 49 -11.79 2.25 -3.66
N ALA A 50 -10.81 3.07 -3.29
CA ALA A 50 -9.47 3.08 -3.88
C ALA A 50 -8.72 1.74 -3.67
N ALA A 51 -8.84 1.14 -2.49
CA ALA A 51 -8.28 -0.19 -2.24
C ALA A 51 -9.05 -1.26 -3.02
N ARG A 52 -10.39 -1.19 -3.03
CA ARG A 52 -11.23 -2.15 -3.76
C ARG A 52 -10.89 -2.20 -5.25
N ALA A 53 -10.71 -1.05 -5.88
CA ALA A 53 -10.35 -0.95 -7.29
C ALA A 53 -9.03 -1.67 -7.62
N VAL A 54 -8.03 -1.58 -6.74
CA VAL A 54 -6.74 -2.27 -6.93
C VAL A 54 -6.93 -3.80 -6.93
N PHE A 55 -7.69 -4.33 -5.98
CA PHE A 55 -7.94 -5.77 -5.93
C PHE A 55 -8.77 -6.26 -7.13
N ASP A 56 -9.76 -5.48 -7.56
CA ASP A 56 -10.55 -5.81 -8.74
C ASP A 56 -9.68 -5.78 -10.03
N GLU A 57 -8.75 -4.83 -10.14
CA GLU A 57 -7.77 -4.76 -11.25
C GLU A 57 -6.81 -5.95 -11.24
N VAL A 58 -6.31 -6.34 -10.08
CA VAL A 58 -5.42 -7.51 -9.92
C VAL A 58 -6.12 -8.80 -10.31
N ASP A 59 -7.34 -9.04 -9.82
CA ASP A 59 -8.13 -10.21 -10.21
C ASP A 59 -8.37 -10.24 -11.73
N ALA A 60 -8.70 -9.09 -12.33
CA ALA A 60 -8.92 -8.98 -13.77
C ALA A 60 -7.66 -9.24 -14.58
N ALA A 61 -6.50 -8.73 -14.14
CA ALA A 61 -5.22 -8.92 -14.80
C ALA A 61 -4.73 -10.37 -14.75
N LEU A 62 -5.00 -11.08 -13.65
CA LEU A 62 -4.66 -12.50 -13.49
C LEU A 62 -5.66 -13.43 -14.18
N GLY A 63 -6.90 -12.98 -14.41
CA GLY A 63 -7.98 -13.84 -14.86
C GLY A 63 -8.48 -14.83 -13.79
N GLU A 64 -8.07 -14.61 -12.54
CA GLU A 64 -8.33 -15.48 -11.39
C GLU A 64 -8.74 -14.65 -10.17
N LYS A 65 -9.40 -15.29 -9.20
CA LYS A 65 -9.81 -14.65 -7.95
C LYS A 65 -8.72 -14.78 -6.89
N LEU A 66 -7.61 -14.06 -7.08
CA LEU A 66 -6.57 -13.98 -6.07
C LEU A 66 -7.13 -13.42 -4.75
N THR A 67 -8.10 -12.49 -4.81
CA THR A 67 -8.83 -12.01 -3.63
C THR A 67 -9.45 -13.11 -2.77
N ALA A 68 -10.00 -14.16 -3.39
CA ALA A 68 -10.54 -15.30 -2.65
C ALA A 68 -9.45 -16.04 -1.86
N ILE A 69 -8.24 -16.16 -2.43
CA ILE A 69 -7.08 -16.75 -1.74
C ILE A 69 -6.59 -15.83 -0.61
N ILE A 70 -6.50 -14.52 -0.87
CA ILE A 70 -6.02 -13.54 0.12
C ILE A 70 -6.96 -13.47 1.32
N TRP A 71 -8.27 -13.45 1.10
CA TRP A 71 -9.25 -13.16 2.16
C TRP A 71 -9.73 -14.41 2.90
N ASP A 72 -9.98 -15.49 2.17
CA ASP A 72 -10.69 -16.66 2.70
C ASP A 72 -9.94 -17.98 2.44
N GLY A 73 -8.85 -17.94 1.68
CA GLY A 73 -8.06 -19.12 1.33
C GLY A 73 -7.32 -19.72 2.53
N PRO A 74 -6.96 -21.01 2.46
CA PRO A 74 -6.16 -21.61 3.51
C PRO A 74 -4.74 -21.02 3.48
N ALA A 75 -4.13 -20.89 4.66
CA ALA A 75 -2.86 -20.19 4.82
C ALA A 75 -1.74 -20.83 3.99
N GLU A 76 -1.73 -22.16 3.86
CA GLU A 76 -0.77 -22.90 3.05
C GLU A 76 -0.85 -22.54 1.55
N THR A 77 -2.04 -22.27 1.01
CA THR A 77 -2.19 -21.85 -0.39
C THR A 77 -1.70 -20.42 -0.57
N LEU A 78 -2.02 -19.52 0.37
CA LEU A 78 -1.51 -18.15 0.34
C LEU A 78 0.02 -18.10 0.51
N GLN A 79 0.62 -19.08 1.19
CA GLN A 79 2.07 -19.18 1.38
C GLN A 79 2.83 -19.66 0.14
N LEU A 80 2.16 -20.25 -0.84
CA LEU A 80 2.78 -20.58 -2.12
C LEU A 80 3.28 -19.30 -2.79
N THR A 81 4.53 -19.29 -3.22
CA THR A 81 5.19 -18.11 -3.80
C THR A 81 4.36 -17.46 -4.92
N GLU A 82 3.73 -18.27 -5.77
CA GLU A 82 2.87 -17.81 -6.87
C GLU A 82 1.66 -16.98 -6.41
N ASN A 83 1.16 -17.21 -5.18
CA ASN A 83 0.07 -16.45 -4.58
C ASN A 83 0.59 -15.37 -3.67
N ALA A 84 1.56 -15.70 -2.80
CA ALA A 84 2.13 -14.80 -1.81
C ALA A 84 2.68 -13.53 -2.44
N GLN A 85 3.36 -13.66 -3.59
CA GLN A 85 3.99 -12.53 -4.24
C GLN A 85 2.98 -11.51 -4.79
N PRO A 86 2.08 -11.88 -5.74
CA PRO A 86 1.09 -10.93 -6.22
C PRO A 86 0.15 -10.45 -5.11
N ALA A 87 -0.14 -11.27 -4.09
CA ALA A 87 -0.96 -10.87 -2.95
C ALA A 87 -0.33 -9.73 -2.13
N LEU A 88 0.96 -9.84 -1.81
CA LEU A 88 1.68 -8.80 -1.06
C LEU A 88 1.81 -7.50 -1.84
N MET A 89 2.03 -7.59 -3.15
CA MET A 89 2.04 -6.42 -4.02
C MET A 89 0.67 -5.76 -4.08
N ALA A 90 -0.41 -6.54 -4.26
CA ALA A 90 -1.78 -6.04 -4.29
C ALA A 90 -2.14 -5.27 -3.01
N VAL A 91 -1.83 -5.83 -1.84
CA VAL A 91 -2.09 -5.18 -0.54
C VAL A 91 -1.24 -3.92 -0.36
N SER A 92 0.03 -3.95 -0.78
CA SER A 92 0.94 -2.81 -0.72
C SER A 92 0.42 -1.64 -1.58
N VAL A 93 0.03 -1.93 -2.82
CA VAL A 93 -0.51 -0.93 -3.75
C VAL A 93 -1.87 -0.43 -3.28
N ALA A 94 -2.76 -1.31 -2.81
CA ALA A 94 -4.06 -0.91 -2.26
C ALA A 94 -3.89 0.04 -1.07
N THR A 95 -2.94 -0.26 -0.18
CA THR A 95 -2.61 0.62 0.96
C THR A 95 -2.10 1.97 0.48
N LEU A 96 -1.18 1.98 -0.49
CA LEU A 96 -0.67 3.23 -1.06
C LEU A 96 -1.78 4.06 -1.72
N ARG A 97 -2.68 3.45 -2.51
CA ARG A 97 -3.80 4.15 -3.15
C ARG A 97 -4.74 4.78 -2.13
N VAL A 98 -4.96 4.14 -0.98
CA VAL A 98 -5.73 4.75 0.11
C VAL A 98 -5.00 5.95 0.71
N LEU A 99 -3.68 5.85 0.95
CA LEU A 99 -2.89 6.99 1.44
C LEU A 99 -2.90 8.17 0.45
N GLU A 100 -2.82 7.89 -0.85
CA GLU A 100 -2.93 8.89 -1.92
C GLU A 100 -4.31 9.57 -1.92
N ALA A 101 -5.39 8.77 -1.92
CA ALA A 101 -6.76 9.28 -2.03
C ALA A 101 -7.23 10.01 -0.77
N GLU A 102 -7.00 9.43 0.41
CA GLU A 102 -7.59 9.91 1.66
C GLU A 102 -6.69 10.92 2.37
N ALA A 103 -5.37 10.75 2.24
CA ALA A 103 -4.38 11.55 2.97
C ALA A 103 -3.61 12.51 2.04
N GLY A 104 -3.79 12.39 0.73
CA GLY A 104 -3.05 13.16 -0.26
C GLY A 104 -1.56 12.85 -0.28
N PHE A 105 -1.14 11.72 0.31
CA PHE A 105 0.25 11.29 0.41
C PHE A 105 0.81 10.96 -0.97
N SER A 106 2.10 11.16 -1.18
CA SER A 106 2.81 10.74 -2.39
C SER A 106 4.23 10.35 -2.02
N VAL A 107 4.65 9.13 -2.40
CA VAL A 107 6.01 8.64 -2.12
C VAL A 107 7.06 9.61 -2.64
N GLY A 108 6.94 10.06 -3.90
CA GLY A 108 7.93 10.94 -4.52
C GLY A 108 7.99 12.37 -3.95
N ARG A 109 6.96 12.81 -3.23
CA ARG A 109 6.92 14.13 -2.59
C ARG A 109 7.26 14.07 -1.10
N ASP A 110 6.78 13.03 -0.43
CA ASP A 110 6.73 12.97 1.03
C ASP A 110 7.77 12.00 1.63
N ALA A 111 8.45 11.19 0.82
CA ALA A 111 9.54 10.32 1.27
C ALA A 111 10.85 10.68 0.55
N ALA A 112 11.94 10.78 1.32
CA ALA A 112 13.28 11.01 0.76
C ALA A 112 13.89 9.73 0.19
N PHE A 113 13.46 8.57 0.70
CA PHE A 113 13.91 7.26 0.26
C PHE A 113 12.73 6.31 0.14
N VAL A 114 12.83 5.40 -0.82
CA VAL A 114 11.88 4.31 -1.01
C VAL A 114 12.67 3.01 -1.14
N ALA A 115 12.21 1.96 -0.46
CA ALA A 115 12.86 0.66 -0.51
C ALA A 115 11.85 -0.46 -0.32
N GLY A 116 12.21 -1.67 -0.72
CA GLY A 116 11.43 -2.83 -0.39
C GLY A 116 12.31 -4.06 -0.22
N HIS A 117 11.87 -4.99 0.60
CA HIS A 117 12.64 -6.20 0.88
C HIS A 117 12.28 -7.30 -0.11
N SER A 118 13.24 -7.78 -0.91
CA SER A 118 13.03 -8.81 -1.93
C SER A 118 11.88 -8.41 -2.87
N LEU A 119 10.79 -9.17 -2.97
CA LEU A 119 9.60 -8.79 -3.75
C LEU A 119 9.09 -7.38 -3.43
N GLY A 120 9.20 -6.93 -2.18
CA GLY A 120 8.79 -5.58 -1.79
C GLY A 120 9.44 -4.49 -2.64
N GLU A 121 10.61 -4.75 -3.24
CA GLU A 121 11.29 -3.84 -4.16
C GLU A 121 10.40 -3.47 -5.36
N TYR A 122 9.63 -4.42 -5.92
CA TYR A 122 8.69 -4.14 -7.00
C TYR A 122 7.55 -3.22 -6.54
N SER A 123 7.05 -3.40 -5.32
CA SER A 123 6.05 -2.49 -4.73
C SER A 123 6.64 -1.09 -4.50
N ALA A 124 7.91 -1.02 -4.12
CA ALA A 124 8.66 0.22 -3.99
C ALA A 124 8.81 0.96 -5.32
N LEU A 125 9.22 0.25 -6.37
CA LEU A 125 9.38 0.81 -7.70
C LEU A 125 8.03 1.28 -8.29
N ALA A 126 6.97 0.49 -8.10
CA ALA A 126 5.62 0.87 -8.51
C ALA A 126 5.12 2.11 -7.75
N GLY A 127 5.32 2.16 -6.43
CA GLY A 127 4.94 3.32 -5.61
C GLY A 127 5.74 4.59 -5.91
N ALA A 128 6.97 4.44 -6.43
CA ALA A 128 7.80 5.53 -6.91
C ALA A 128 7.45 5.99 -8.34
N GLY A 129 6.60 5.26 -9.06
CA GLY A 129 6.27 5.55 -10.46
C GLY A 129 7.38 5.16 -11.45
N SER A 130 8.20 4.17 -11.11
CA SER A 130 9.35 3.71 -11.91
C SER A 130 9.04 2.49 -12.79
N LEU A 131 7.81 1.98 -12.77
CA LEU A 131 7.30 0.85 -13.56
C LEU A 131 6.07 1.26 -14.38
#